data_AF-A0ABD1EP09-F1
#
_entry.id   AF-A0ABD1EP09-F1
#
_cell.length_a   1.000
_cell.length_b   1.000
_cell.length_c   1.000
_cell.angle_alpha   90.00
_cell.angle_beta   90.00
_cell.angle_gamma   90.00
#
_symmetry.space_group_name_H-M   'P 1'
#
loop_
_entity.id
_entity.type
_entity.pdbx_description
1 polymer ?
#
loop_
_entity_poly.entity_id
_entity_poly.type
_entity_poly.pdbx_seq_one_letter_code
_entity_poly.pdbx_strand_id
1 'polypeptide(L)'
;MANARQLFLIVFLLVYCQNDTTALITISGVLDVLKVAKDVTVALGKAWDLVDQNIDFTEVPIPILHKTERKLFGKIERINSRLDDLAYRVDSIGTQSMTTILHTLPERVRLELRLNDLLDYLTRMEANHRRMLKYSTAEKEYERLTLEDFARSVISHDPSSVLNLVERIHAFVAPNRRGITNNGLLELLANAMQEVEGDMMCSTKQSPQQVLYNLYEAIATTELKGQIMVQFSYMMLRLYGKGNFTKEAEHSQERYQERNNNAANIARSAMQKMSRELWKCDPKKHIKGETYEEITNLLQGYVQNEVDLNPDGTCRENCAEYTFTKSHGCYQNLYCRQQRSCSGKIIDCQFFDSDMWICNANPLSGRRYEYIEYENGRVLGRKQGCSRGTTKVDSWWRWLFWHCSYCFCLCDEQGPMSDRYFNMRSSISDIDNNKVVTGLRFVKHNRIIHLQIQQGELLPRMIINASTLEWKPVEDYKITDRKIFNGQDYHTMSWEKRRVDLDDLEADEGHVLTGSIDIYQS
;
A
#
# COMPACT_ATOMS: atom_id res chain seq x y z
N MET A 1 59.35 -29.46 -17.74
CA MET A 1 58.49 -29.99 -16.66
C MET A 1 58.27 -28.90 -15.63
N ALA A 2 57.27 -28.06 -15.89
CA ALA A 2 56.66 -27.12 -14.95
C ALA A 2 55.35 -26.65 -15.61
N ASN A 3 54.33 -26.34 -14.81
CA ASN A 3 53.14 -25.55 -15.17
C ASN A 3 51.89 -26.23 -15.75
N ALA A 4 51.43 -27.30 -15.10
CA ALA A 4 49.99 -27.62 -15.05
C ALA A 4 49.28 -27.05 -13.79
N ARG A 5 50.02 -26.84 -12.69
CA ARG A 5 49.48 -26.31 -11.43
C ARG A 5 49.26 -24.79 -11.43
N GLN A 6 50.01 -24.02 -12.21
CA GLN A 6 49.79 -22.56 -12.31
C GLN A 6 48.59 -22.19 -13.19
N LEU A 7 48.22 -23.01 -14.19
CA LEU A 7 47.04 -22.75 -15.02
C LEU A 7 45.72 -22.97 -14.24
N PHE A 8 45.69 -23.94 -13.33
CA PHE A 8 44.50 -24.25 -12.53
C PHE A 8 44.18 -23.18 -11.47
N LEU A 9 45.20 -22.51 -10.94
CA LEU A 9 45.04 -21.42 -9.97
C LEU A 9 44.55 -20.12 -10.60
N ILE A 10 44.89 -19.86 -11.88
CA ILE A 10 44.42 -18.67 -12.60
C ILE A 10 42.94 -18.81 -13.01
N VAL A 11 42.48 -20.03 -13.35
CA VAL A 11 41.06 -20.29 -13.64
C VAL A 11 40.20 -20.19 -12.38
N PHE A 12 40.71 -20.62 -11.22
CA PHE A 12 39.98 -20.47 -9.94
C PHE A 12 39.93 -19.02 -9.42
N LEU A 13 40.95 -18.20 -9.71
CA LEU A 13 40.95 -16.77 -9.35
C LEU A 13 40.07 -15.91 -10.29
N LEU A 14 39.89 -16.30 -11.56
CA LEU A 14 39.00 -15.59 -12.48
C LEU A 14 37.51 -15.86 -12.22
N VAL A 15 37.14 -16.98 -11.61
CA VAL A 15 35.77 -17.26 -11.17
C VAL A 15 35.42 -16.51 -9.86
N TYR A 16 36.42 -16.11 -9.07
CA TYR A 16 36.22 -15.36 -7.82
C TYR A 16 36.23 -13.82 -7.97
N CYS A 17 36.49 -13.30 -9.19
CA CYS A 17 36.54 -11.85 -9.48
C CYS A 17 35.46 -11.36 -10.46
N GLN A 18 34.34 -12.08 -10.56
CA GLN A 18 33.11 -11.54 -11.17
C GLN A 18 32.08 -11.22 -10.08
N ASN A 19 32.44 -10.33 -9.18
CA ASN A 19 31.46 -9.51 -8.48
C ASN A 19 31.70 -8.05 -8.88
N ASP A 20 30.58 -7.39 -9.16
CA ASP A 20 30.41 -5.95 -9.23
C ASP A 20 30.91 -5.24 -10.49
N THR A 21 30.17 -5.41 -11.59
CA THR A 21 29.64 -4.28 -12.39
C THR A 21 28.55 -4.76 -13.35
N THR A 22 27.40 -5.11 -12.80
CA THR A 22 26.12 -4.85 -13.46
C THR A 22 25.23 -4.33 -12.35
N ALA A 23 24.75 -3.09 -12.47
CA ALA A 23 23.75 -2.55 -11.57
C ALA A 23 22.53 -3.48 -11.62
N LEU A 24 22.46 -4.42 -10.68
CA LEU A 24 21.33 -5.31 -10.52
C LEU A 24 20.31 -4.46 -9.76
N ILE A 25 19.31 -3.97 -10.48
CA ILE A 25 18.15 -3.33 -9.88
C ILE A 25 17.51 -4.37 -8.94
N THR A 26 17.65 -4.17 -7.63
CA THR A 26 17.29 -5.14 -6.58
C THR A 26 15.92 -4.85 -5.98
N ILE A 27 14.96 -5.71 -6.32
CA ILE A 27 13.76 -5.87 -5.50
C ILE A 27 14.15 -6.81 -4.36
N SER A 28 14.47 -6.25 -3.18
CA SER A 28 15.03 -6.96 -2.02
C SER A 28 14.23 -8.21 -1.63
N GLY A 29 12.90 -8.19 -1.76
CA GLY A 29 12.03 -9.33 -1.40
C GLY A 29 12.27 -10.59 -2.24
N VAL A 30 12.58 -10.47 -3.54
CA VAL A 30 12.85 -11.65 -4.41
C VAL A 30 14.13 -12.36 -3.96
N LEU A 31 15.13 -11.58 -3.53
CA LEU A 31 16.41 -12.11 -3.04
C LEU A 31 16.23 -12.89 -1.73
N ASP A 32 15.30 -12.46 -0.86
CA ASP A 32 15.01 -13.16 0.39
C ASP A 32 14.46 -14.58 0.15
N VAL A 33 13.54 -14.73 -0.81
CA VAL A 33 13.00 -16.06 -1.20
C VAL A 33 14.10 -16.95 -1.77
N LEU A 34 14.95 -16.42 -2.65
CA LEU A 34 16.09 -17.15 -3.21
C LEU A 34 17.11 -17.56 -2.13
N LYS A 35 17.34 -16.71 -1.13
CA LYS A 35 18.23 -17.02 0.00
C LYS A 35 17.70 -18.19 0.83
N VAL A 36 16.41 -18.19 1.17
CA VAL A 36 15.77 -19.31 1.88
C VAL A 36 15.86 -20.60 1.05
N ALA A 37 15.57 -20.52 -0.25
CA ALA A 37 15.69 -21.65 -1.17
C ALA A 37 17.13 -22.23 -1.21
N LYS A 38 18.14 -21.38 -1.22
CA LYS A 38 19.56 -21.78 -1.16
C LYS A 38 19.88 -22.48 0.16
N ASP A 39 19.43 -21.92 1.29
CA ASP A 39 19.67 -22.51 2.62
C ASP A 39 19.01 -23.88 2.77
N VAL A 40 17.79 -24.05 2.24
CA VAL A 40 17.09 -25.33 2.21
C VAL A 40 17.80 -26.33 1.29
N THR A 41 18.25 -25.91 0.11
CA THR A 41 19.01 -26.75 -0.82
C THR A 41 20.28 -27.30 -0.16
N VAL A 42 21.03 -26.45 0.55
CA VAL A 42 22.24 -26.88 1.29
C VAL A 42 21.89 -27.86 2.40
N ALA A 43 20.76 -27.65 3.08
CA ALA A 43 20.30 -28.56 4.13
C ALA A 43 19.85 -29.92 3.58
N LEU A 44 19.21 -29.94 2.41
CA LEU A 44 18.84 -31.17 1.69
C LEU A 44 20.08 -31.95 1.25
N GLY A 45 21.10 -31.29 0.72
CA GLY A 45 22.39 -31.94 0.40
C GLY A 45 23.01 -32.61 1.63
N LYS A 46 23.01 -31.93 2.79
CA LYS A 46 23.46 -32.54 4.05
C LYS A 46 22.57 -33.69 4.51
N ALA A 47 21.29 -33.71 4.16
CA ALA A 47 20.40 -34.83 4.47
C ALA A 47 20.72 -36.04 3.58
N TRP A 48 21.02 -35.78 2.30
CA TRP A 48 21.43 -36.79 1.33
C TRP A 48 22.66 -37.57 1.78
N ASP A 49 23.64 -36.93 2.44
CA ASP A 49 24.83 -37.59 3.01
C ASP A 49 24.50 -38.77 3.97
N LEU A 50 23.28 -38.82 4.53
CA LEU A 50 22.84 -39.93 5.39
C LEU A 50 22.54 -41.22 4.60
N VAL A 51 22.16 -41.08 3.32
CA VAL A 51 21.79 -42.19 2.43
C VAL A 51 22.81 -42.40 1.30
N ASP A 52 23.76 -41.48 1.12
CA ASP A 52 24.73 -41.50 0.01
C ASP A 52 25.94 -42.40 0.25
N GLN A 53 26.30 -42.68 1.51
CA GLN A 53 27.43 -43.56 1.84
C GLN A 53 27.27 -44.88 1.07
N ASN A 54 28.36 -45.42 0.49
CA ASN A 54 28.49 -46.66 -0.33
C ASN A 54 27.95 -47.93 0.39
N ILE A 55 26.73 -47.86 0.87
CA ILE A 55 26.03 -48.79 1.73
C ILE A 55 24.94 -49.37 0.85
N ASP A 56 25.03 -50.68 0.62
CA ASP A 56 23.90 -51.41 0.05
C ASP A 56 22.84 -51.58 1.15
N PHE A 57 21.81 -50.74 1.12
CA PHE A 57 20.72 -50.77 2.08
C PHE A 57 19.85 -52.04 1.97
N THR A 58 20.05 -52.88 0.96
CA THR A 58 19.37 -54.18 0.88
C THR A 58 19.93 -55.19 1.90
N GLU A 59 21.16 -54.99 2.38
CA GLU A 59 21.86 -55.88 3.32
C GLU A 59 21.99 -55.30 4.74
N VAL A 60 21.44 -54.10 5.00
CA VAL A 60 21.55 -53.41 6.29
C VAL A 60 20.56 -53.97 7.32
N PRO A 61 21.01 -54.29 8.56
CA PRO A 61 20.13 -54.71 9.64
C PRO A 61 19.02 -53.69 9.97
N ILE A 62 17.78 -54.19 10.19
CA ILE A 62 16.59 -53.38 10.50
C ILE A 62 16.81 -52.33 11.61
N PRO A 63 17.53 -52.61 12.73
CA PRO A 63 17.78 -51.60 13.76
C PRO A 63 18.62 -50.40 13.28
N ILE A 64 19.55 -50.63 12.34
CA ILE A 64 20.40 -49.59 11.75
C ILE A 64 19.60 -48.79 10.72
N LEU A 65 18.74 -49.48 9.96
CA LEU A 65 17.78 -48.87 9.04
C LEU A 65 16.89 -47.86 9.78
N HIS A 66 16.21 -48.28 10.85
CA HIS A 66 15.37 -47.41 11.67
C HIS A 66 16.14 -46.26 12.34
N LYS A 67 17.43 -46.45 12.67
CA LYS A 67 18.26 -45.37 13.21
C LYS A 67 18.58 -44.31 12.16
N THR A 68 18.77 -44.73 10.91
CA THR A 68 19.05 -43.84 9.77
C THR A 68 17.79 -43.10 9.34
N GLU A 69 16.66 -43.80 9.34
CA GLU A 69 15.30 -43.26 9.11
C GLU A 69 14.99 -42.10 10.07
N ARG A 70 15.10 -42.32 11.39
CA ARG A 70 14.93 -41.26 12.41
C ARG A 70 15.81 -40.04 12.20
N LYS A 71 17.07 -40.26 11.79
CA LYS A 71 18.01 -39.16 11.53
C LYS A 71 17.60 -38.38 10.29
N LEU A 72 17.14 -39.06 9.25
CA LEU A 72 16.64 -38.44 8.03
C LEU A 72 15.42 -37.57 8.35
N PHE A 73 14.45 -38.13 9.07
CA PHE A 73 13.23 -37.40 9.44
C PHE A 73 13.50 -36.19 10.33
N GLY A 74 14.37 -36.32 11.35
CA GLY A 74 14.77 -35.18 12.17
C GLY A 74 15.49 -34.07 11.38
N LYS A 75 16.23 -34.40 10.31
CA LYS A 75 16.79 -33.38 9.41
C LYS A 75 15.72 -32.71 8.56
N ILE A 76 14.75 -33.47 8.05
CA ILE A 76 13.64 -32.97 7.23
C ILE A 76 12.71 -32.09 8.05
N GLU A 77 12.40 -32.46 9.29
CA GLU A 77 11.64 -31.65 10.24
C GLU A 77 12.31 -30.27 10.44
N ARG A 78 13.63 -30.24 10.64
CA ARG A 78 14.40 -28.99 10.77
C ARG A 78 14.44 -28.16 9.48
N ILE A 79 14.34 -28.80 8.31
CA ILE A 79 14.24 -28.10 7.03
C ILE A 79 12.86 -27.45 6.91
N ASN A 80 11.80 -28.18 7.23
CA ASN A 80 10.43 -27.66 7.18
C ASN A 80 10.19 -26.56 8.21
N SER A 81 10.77 -26.65 9.41
CA SER A 81 10.66 -25.58 10.40
C SER A 81 11.24 -24.25 9.91
N ARG A 82 12.23 -24.27 8.99
CA ARG A 82 12.78 -23.07 8.35
C ARG A 82 11.90 -22.57 7.20
N LEU A 83 11.12 -23.46 6.60
CA LEU A 83 10.17 -23.15 5.55
C LEU A 83 8.90 -22.52 6.11
N ASP A 84 8.48 -22.92 7.31
CA ASP A 84 7.27 -22.41 7.96
C ASP A 84 7.27 -20.89 8.13
N ASP A 85 8.44 -20.28 8.39
CA ASP A 85 8.64 -18.83 8.44
C ASP A 85 8.28 -18.11 7.12
N LEU A 86 8.46 -18.80 5.98
CA LEU A 86 8.10 -18.30 4.65
C LEU A 86 6.63 -18.63 4.32
N ALA A 87 6.20 -19.86 4.64
CA ALA A 87 4.87 -20.36 4.32
C ALA A 87 3.74 -19.66 5.10
N TYR A 88 3.98 -19.21 6.33
CA TYR A 88 2.99 -18.50 7.16
C TYR A 88 2.45 -17.23 6.48
N ARG A 89 3.28 -16.53 5.69
CA ARG A 89 2.86 -15.34 4.94
C ARG A 89 2.02 -15.68 3.72
N VAL A 90 2.42 -16.73 3.01
CA VAL A 90 1.85 -17.15 1.74
C VAL A 90 0.42 -17.64 1.86
N ASP A 91 0.10 -18.42 2.90
CA ASP A 91 -1.18 -19.14 2.99
C ASP A 91 -2.38 -18.17 3.17
N SER A 92 -2.18 -17.08 3.91
CA SER A 92 -3.21 -16.05 4.13
C SER A 92 -3.23 -14.98 3.04
N ILE A 93 -2.06 -14.47 2.63
CA ILE A 93 -1.95 -13.34 1.70
C ILE A 93 -2.10 -13.79 0.25
N GLY A 94 -1.58 -14.96 -0.13
CA GLY A 94 -1.66 -15.47 -1.50
C GLY A 94 -3.10 -15.76 -1.93
N THR A 95 -3.86 -16.44 -1.06
CA THR A 95 -5.28 -16.75 -1.29
C THR A 95 -6.14 -15.48 -1.34
N GLN A 96 -5.89 -14.52 -0.45
CA GLN A 96 -6.59 -13.23 -0.46
C GLN A 96 -6.25 -12.39 -1.70
N SER A 97 -4.98 -12.37 -2.12
CA SER A 97 -4.54 -11.68 -3.34
C SER A 97 -5.25 -12.29 -4.54
N MET A 98 -5.20 -13.62 -4.70
CA MET A 98 -5.88 -14.33 -5.78
C MET A 98 -7.40 -14.09 -5.79
N THR A 99 -8.09 -14.19 -4.65
CA THR A 99 -9.55 -13.97 -4.57
C THR A 99 -9.95 -12.52 -4.82
N THR A 100 -9.19 -11.55 -4.35
CA THR A 100 -9.47 -10.13 -4.60
C THR A 100 -9.28 -9.78 -6.09
N ILE A 101 -8.26 -10.38 -6.73
CA ILE A 101 -7.98 -10.28 -8.17
C ILE A 101 -9.14 -10.88 -9.00
N LEU A 102 -9.72 -12.00 -8.57
CA LEU A 102 -10.85 -12.65 -9.25
C LEU A 102 -12.11 -11.77 -9.36
N HIS A 103 -12.27 -10.80 -8.46
CA HIS A 103 -13.46 -9.93 -8.43
C HIS A 103 -13.29 -8.58 -9.14
N THR A 104 -12.10 -8.24 -9.65
CA THR A 104 -11.75 -6.84 -10.03
C THR A 104 -11.28 -6.61 -11.47
N LEU A 105 -11.14 -7.62 -12.34
CA LEU A 105 -10.49 -7.44 -13.66
C LEU A 105 -11.46 -7.53 -14.88
N PRO A 106 -11.28 -6.76 -15.98
CA PRO A 106 -12.13 -6.80 -17.20
C PRO A 106 -11.69 -7.78 -18.32
N GLU A 107 -10.43 -8.22 -18.40
CA GLU A 107 -9.95 -9.30 -19.32
C GLU A 107 -10.18 -10.70 -18.70
N ARG A 108 -11.46 -10.97 -18.39
CA ARG A 108 -11.94 -11.86 -17.31
C ARG A 108 -11.56 -13.34 -17.44
N VAL A 109 -11.86 -13.99 -18.56
CA VAL A 109 -11.98 -15.46 -18.53
C VAL A 109 -10.62 -16.16 -18.50
N ARG A 110 -9.62 -15.69 -19.27
CA ARG A 110 -8.34 -16.42 -19.38
C ARG A 110 -7.49 -16.30 -18.12
N LEU A 111 -7.44 -15.12 -17.52
CA LEU A 111 -6.69 -14.90 -16.28
C LEU A 111 -7.36 -15.61 -15.11
N GLU A 112 -8.68 -15.52 -15.00
CA GLU A 112 -9.47 -16.24 -13.98
C GLU A 112 -9.29 -17.75 -14.08
N LEU A 113 -9.42 -18.34 -15.28
CA LEU A 113 -9.20 -19.77 -15.48
C LEU A 113 -7.78 -20.18 -15.06
N ARG A 114 -6.77 -19.37 -15.41
CA ARG A 114 -5.38 -19.70 -15.05
C ARG A 114 -5.10 -19.58 -13.56
N LEU A 115 -5.68 -18.59 -12.90
CA LEU A 115 -5.58 -18.42 -11.45
C LEU A 115 -6.28 -19.58 -10.73
N ASN A 116 -7.45 -20.01 -11.21
CA ASN A 116 -8.17 -21.16 -10.67
C ASN A 116 -7.38 -22.47 -10.83
N ASP A 117 -6.80 -22.72 -12.01
CA ASP A 117 -5.94 -23.89 -12.24
C ASP A 117 -4.69 -23.85 -11.35
N LEU A 118 -4.04 -22.69 -11.24
CA LEU A 118 -2.90 -22.52 -10.33
C LEU A 118 -3.30 -22.82 -8.89
N LEU A 119 -4.42 -22.27 -8.41
CA LEU A 119 -4.91 -22.47 -7.06
C LEU A 119 -5.17 -23.96 -6.75
N ASP A 120 -5.73 -24.72 -7.70
CA ASP A 120 -5.88 -26.17 -7.59
C ASP A 120 -4.52 -26.87 -7.44
N TYR A 121 -3.52 -26.50 -8.26
CA TYR A 121 -2.17 -27.06 -8.15
C TYR A 121 -1.49 -26.74 -6.82
N LEU A 122 -1.60 -25.49 -6.34
CA LEU A 122 -1.07 -25.09 -5.05
C LEU A 122 -1.73 -25.87 -3.90
N THR A 123 -3.07 -26.04 -3.96
CA THR A 123 -3.84 -26.78 -2.95
C THR A 123 -3.45 -28.26 -2.92
N ARG A 124 -3.26 -28.89 -4.08
CA ARG A 124 -2.81 -30.29 -4.18
C ARG A 124 -1.38 -30.45 -3.66
N MET A 125 -0.50 -29.49 -3.95
CA MET A 125 0.87 -29.51 -3.44
C MET A 125 0.88 -29.43 -1.91
N GLU A 126 0.08 -28.53 -1.36
CA GLU A 126 -0.07 -28.33 0.08
C GLU A 126 -0.60 -29.59 0.77
N ALA A 127 -1.61 -30.25 0.19
CA ALA A 127 -2.13 -31.50 0.72
C ALA A 127 -1.06 -32.62 0.77
N ASN A 128 -0.23 -32.75 -0.26
CA ASN A 128 0.88 -33.72 -0.27
C ASN A 128 1.96 -33.35 0.74
N HIS A 129 2.27 -32.06 0.87
CA HIS A 129 3.28 -31.58 1.82
C HIS A 129 2.86 -31.85 3.27
N ARG A 130 1.60 -31.59 3.62
CA ARG A 130 1.05 -31.94 4.94
C ARG A 130 1.10 -33.44 5.23
N ARG A 131 0.86 -34.30 4.23
CA ARG A 131 1.03 -35.76 4.39
C ARG A 131 2.48 -36.12 4.68
N MET A 132 3.43 -35.58 3.92
CA MET A 132 4.87 -35.79 4.17
C MET A 132 5.24 -35.39 5.60
N LEU A 133 4.80 -34.20 6.04
CA LEU A 133 5.07 -33.72 7.40
C LEU A 133 4.56 -34.71 8.44
N LYS A 134 3.30 -35.15 8.32
CA LYS A 134 2.70 -36.14 9.22
C LYS A 134 3.50 -37.43 9.28
N TYR A 135 3.97 -37.92 8.14
CA TYR A 135 4.80 -39.13 8.06
C TYR A 135 6.18 -38.93 8.69
N SER A 136 6.78 -37.74 8.54
CA SER A 136 8.07 -37.44 9.15
C SER A 136 8.00 -37.27 10.67
N THR A 137 6.91 -36.71 11.21
CA THR A 137 6.77 -36.43 12.65
C THR A 137 6.27 -37.64 13.47
N ALA A 138 5.50 -38.54 12.85
CA ALA A 138 4.91 -39.72 13.50
C ALA A 138 5.43 -41.04 12.90
N GLU A 139 6.74 -41.08 12.59
CA GLU A 139 7.44 -42.21 11.95
C GLU A 139 7.07 -43.59 12.48
N LYS A 140 7.06 -43.75 13.81
CA LYS A 140 6.86 -45.06 14.47
C LYS A 140 5.43 -45.58 14.35
N GLU A 141 4.51 -44.77 13.85
CA GLU A 141 3.09 -45.09 13.73
C GLU A 141 2.72 -45.54 12.31
N TYR A 142 3.61 -45.36 11.33
CA TYR A 142 3.33 -45.67 9.93
C TYR A 142 4.13 -46.88 9.44
N GLU A 143 3.42 -47.76 8.73
CA GLU A 143 4.03 -48.92 8.08
C GLU A 143 4.97 -48.49 6.96
N ARG A 144 6.08 -49.23 6.79
CA ARG A 144 7.04 -49.00 5.70
C ARG A 144 6.37 -48.99 4.33
N LEU A 145 5.36 -49.85 4.12
CA LEU A 145 4.60 -49.90 2.87
C LEU A 145 3.90 -48.55 2.57
N THR A 146 3.35 -47.89 3.58
CA THR A 146 2.71 -46.58 3.45
C THR A 146 3.73 -45.50 3.07
N LEU A 147 4.91 -45.52 3.67
CA LEU A 147 6.00 -44.57 3.38
C LEU A 147 6.58 -44.78 1.98
N GLU A 148 6.74 -46.04 1.56
CA GLU A 148 7.12 -46.41 0.19
C GLU A 148 6.09 -45.96 -0.85
N ASP A 149 4.80 -46.21 -0.59
CA ASP A 149 3.71 -45.82 -1.48
C ASP A 149 3.63 -44.30 -1.65
N PHE A 150 3.71 -43.55 -0.54
CA PHE A 150 3.79 -42.10 -0.59
C PHE A 150 4.98 -41.63 -1.44
N ALA A 151 6.18 -42.16 -1.18
CA ALA A 151 7.37 -41.77 -1.91
C ALA A 151 7.23 -42.05 -3.41
N ARG A 152 6.68 -43.21 -3.80
CA ARG A 152 6.40 -43.54 -5.21
C ARG A 152 5.38 -42.60 -5.82
N SER A 153 4.33 -42.23 -5.10
CA SER A 153 3.29 -41.32 -5.60
C SER A 153 3.85 -39.94 -5.96
N VAL A 154 4.75 -39.40 -5.12
CA VAL A 154 5.39 -38.09 -5.29
C VAL A 154 6.22 -38.01 -6.57
N ILE A 155 7.03 -39.05 -6.83
CA ILE A 155 7.96 -39.10 -7.98
C ILE A 155 7.42 -39.86 -9.19
N SER A 156 6.15 -40.29 -9.15
CA SER A 156 5.55 -41.03 -10.26
C SER A 156 5.42 -40.16 -11.52
N HIS A 157 5.22 -40.81 -12.67
CA HIS A 157 4.90 -40.12 -13.92
C HIS A 157 3.41 -39.77 -14.04
N ASP A 158 2.62 -39.97 -12.99
CA ASP A 158 1.20 -39.62 -12.99
C ASP A 158 1.02 -38.10 -13.11
N PRO A 159 0.06 -37.60 -13.91
CA PRO A 159 -0.19 -36.17 -14.07
C PRO A 159 -0.49 -35.41 -12.76
N SER A 160 -0.92 -36.11 -11.71
CA SER A 160 -1.23 -35.57 -10.37
C SER A 160 -0.09 -35.71 -9.37
N SER A 161 1.03 -36.34 -9.75
CA SER A 161 2.23 -36.42 -8.91
C SER A 161 2.80 -35.05 -8.60
N VAL A 162 3.49 -34.93 -7.47
CA VAL A 162 4.19 -33.70 -7.08
C VAL A 162 5.17 -33.27 -8.19
N LEU A 163 5.89 -34.23 -8.79
CA LEU A 163 6.83 -33.96 -9.88
C LEU A 163 6.14 -33.30 -11.08
N ASN A 164 4.97 -33.78 -11.51
CA ASN A 164 4.24 -33.16 -12.61
C ASN A 164 3.53 -31.87 -12.21
N LEU A 165 3.08 -31.74 -10.95
CA LEU A 165 2.46 -30.50 -10.46
C LEU A 165 3.44 -29.32 -10.46
N VAL A 166 4.71 -29.51 -10.04
CA VAL A 166 5.71 -28.43 -10.11
C VAL A 166 5.99 -27.99 -11.55
N GLU A 167 6.02 -28.92 -12.50
CA GLU A 167 6.18 -28.60 -13.92
C GLU A 167 5.00 -27.82 -14.49
N ARG A 168 3.77 -28.18 -14.08
CA ARG A 168 2.57 -27.44 -14.45
C ARG A 168 2.62 -26.03 -13.89
N ILE A 169 2.94 -25.85 -12.60
CA ILE A 169 3.07 -24.52 -11.99
C ILE A 169 4.11 -23.68 -12.75
N HIS A 170 5.28 -24.26 -13.07
CA HIS A 170 6.30 -23.56 -13.83
C HIS A 170 5.84 -23.13 -15.23
N ALA A 171 5.10 -23.99 -15.94
CA ALA A 171 4.58 -23.66 -17.26
C ALA A 171 3.59 -22.48 -17.26
N PHE A 172 2.95 -22.20 -16.12
CA PHE A 172 2.11 -21.00 -15.95
C PHE A 172 2.95 -19.74 -15.76
N VAL A 173 4.09 -19.83 -15.09
CA VAL A 173 5.01 -18.70 -14.89
C VAL A 173 5.81 -18.42 -16.16
N ALA A 174 6.41 -19.45 -16.74
CA ALA A 174 7.31 -19.39 -17.88
C ALA A 174 6.81 -20.32 -19.01
N PRO A 175 5.76 -19.94 -19.74
CA PRO A 175 5.23 -20.76 -20.83
C PRO A 175 6.26 -20.90 -21.94
N ASN A 176 6.40 -22.12 -22.47
CA ASN A 176 7.19 -22.34 -23.68
C ASN A 176 6.56 -21.56 -24.84
N ARG A 177 7.35 -20.71 -25.51
CA ARG A 177 6.96 -19.82 -26.64
C ARG A 177 6.45 -20.55 -27.91
N ARG A 178 6.06 -21.82 -27.80
CA ARG A 178 5.56 -22.69 -28.88
C ARG A 178 4.05 -22.99 -28.76
N GLY A 179 3.32 -22.32 -27.85
CA GLY A 179 1.88 -22.51 -27.61
C GLY A 179 1.00 -21.34 -28.08
N ILE A 180 -0.33 -21.48 -27.91
CA ILE A 180 -1.38 -20.52 -28.35
C ILE A 180 -1.31 -19.16 -27.63
N THR A 181 -0.58 -19.08 -26.51
CA THR A 181 -0.41 -17.86 -25.72
C THR A 181 1.05 -17.73 -25.29
N ASN A 182 1.66 -16.58 -25.52
CA ASN A 182 3.09 -16.37 -25.24
C ASN A 182 3.39 -15.77 -23.86
N ASN A 183 2.36 -15.28 -23.15
CA ASN A 183 2.56 -14.51 -21.91
C ASN A 183 2.38 -15.41 -20.68
N GLY A 184 3.33 -15.29 -19.75
CA GLY A 184 3.28 -15.94 -18.44
C GLY A 184 2.22 -15.30 -17.53
N LEU A 185 1.81 -16.02 -16.48
CA LEU A 185 0.77 -15.57 -15.55
C LEU A 185 1.09 -14.23 -14.90
N LEU A 186 2.35 -14.02 -14.47
CA LEU A 186 2.78 -12.78 -13.84
C LEU A 186 2.71 -11.59 -14.80
N GLU A 187 3.02 -11.80 -16.08
CA GLU A 187 2.91 -10.77 -17.11
C GLU A 187 1.46 -10.48 -17.47
N LEU A 188 0.62 -11.52 -17.59
CA LEU A 188 -0.82 -11.35 -17.81
C LEU A 188 -1.46 -10.56 -16.67
N LEU A 189 -1.10 -10.87 -15.42
CA LEU A 189 -1.59 -10.14 -14.26
C LEU A 189 -1.08 -8.70 -14.26
N ALA A 190 0.21 -8.48 -14.52
CA ALA A 190 0.77 -7.13 -14.59
C ALA A 190 0.04 -6.26 -15.64
N ASN A 191 -0.17 -6.79 -16.84
CA ASN A 191 -0.90 -6.07 -17.90
C ASN A 191 -2.34 -5.77 -17.47
N ALA A 192 -3.05 -6.75 -16.90
CA ALA A 192 -4.41 -6.55 -16.44
C ALA A 192 -4.50 -5.47 -15.35
N MET A 193 -3.53 -5.39 -14.44
CA MET A 193 -3.50 -4.40 -13.37
C MET A 193 -3.12 -2.99 -13.85
N GLN A 194 -2.44 -2.85 -14.98
CA GLN A 194 -2.17 -1.54 -15.60
C GLN A 194 -3.45 -0.90 -16.16
N GLU A 195 -4.46 -1.71 -16.51
CA GLU A 195 -5.73 -1.24 -17.08
C GLU A 195 -6.77 -0.87 -15.99
N VAL A 196 -6.49 -1.13 -14.71
CA VAL A 196 -7.44 -0.91 -13.62
C VAL A 196 -7.22 0.47 -12.99
N GLU A 197 -8.24 1.31 -13.03
CA GLU A 197 -8.26 2.62 -12.38
C GLU A 197 -8.36 2.53 -10.84
N GLY A 198 -7.80 3.52 -10.14
CA GLY A 198 -7.54 3.50 -8.68
C GLY A 198 -8.73 3.13 -7.78
N ASP A 199 -9.96 3.55 -8.13
CA ASP A 199 -11.17 3.23 -7.36
C ASP A 199 -11.53 1.73 -7.37
N MET A 200 -11.13 1.00 -8.41
CA MET A 200 -11.32 -0.46 -8.48
C MET A 200 -10.28 -1.23 -7.66
N MET A 201 -9.11 -0.62 -7.40
CA MET A 201 -7.98 -1.23 -6.69
C MET A 201 -7.98 -0.98 -5.18
N CYS A 202 -8.75 0.00 -4.70
CA CYS A 202 -8.68 0.48 -3.32
C CYS A 202 -9.12 -0.55 -2.24
N SER A 203 -9.83 -1.60 -2.65
CA SER A 203 -10.29 -2.67 -1.74
C SER A 203 -9.20 -3.65 -1.31
N THR A 204 -8.13 -3.77 -2.11
CA THR A 204 -7.04 -4.72 -1.90
C THR A 204 -6.16 -4.36 -0.70
N LYS A 205 -6.12 -3.07 -0.33
CA LYS A 205 -5.17 -2.49 0.66
C LYS A 205 -3.71 -2.83 0.34
N GLN A 206 -3.39 -3.08 -0.93
CA GLN A 206 -2.07 -3.44 -1.42
C GLN A 206 -1.78 -2.68 -2.71
N SER A 207 -0.52 -2.37 -2.97
CA SER A 207 -0.13 -1.82 -4.27
C SER A 207 -0.15 -2.90 -5.35
N PRO A 208 -0.32 -2.54 -6.64
CA PRO A 208 -0.23 -3.50 -7.73
C PRO A 208 1.05 -4.34 -7.72
N GLN A 209 2.18 -3.70 -7.42
CA GLN A 209 3.46 -4.40 -7.28
C GLN A 209 3.44 -5.41 -6.13
N GLN A 210 2.86 -5.07 -4.97
CA GLN A 210 2.78 -5.98 -3.82
C GLN A 210 1.94 -7.22 -4.13
N VAL A 211 0.85 -7.06 -4.87
CA VAL A 211 0.00 -8.18 -5.29
C VAL A 211 0.77 -9.17 -6.16
N LEU A 212 1.57 -8.68 -7.12
CA LEU A 212 2.46 -9.53 -7.93
C LEU A 212 3.53 -10.23 -7.10
N TYR A 213 4.14 -9.50 -6.16
CA TYR A 213 5.12 -10.07 -5.25
C TYR A 213 4.54 -11.23 -4.44
N ASN A 214 3.35 -11.04 -3.86
CA ASN A 214 2.66 -12.06 -3.06
C ASN A 214 2.37 -13.33 -3.89
N LEU A 215 1.95 -13.16 -5.15
CA LEU A 215 1.73 -14.29 -6.05
C LEU A 215 3.03 -15.03 -6.38
N TYR A 216 4.11 -14.30 -6.67
CA TYR A 216 5.44 -14.90 -6.87
C TYR A 216 5.92 -15.66 -5.62
N GLU A 217 5.79 -15.07 -4.43
CA GLU A 217 6.19 -15.68 -3.16
C GLU A 217 5.41 -16.98 -2.93
N ALA A 218 4.11 -17.00 -3.25
CA ALA A 218 3.27 -18.19 -3.14
C ALA A 218 3.71 -19.33 -4.08
N ILE A 219 4.05 -18.99 -5.32
CA ILE A 219 4.53 -19.94 -6.32
C ILE A 219 5.91 -20.50 -5.91
N ALA A 220 6.85 -19.63 -5.54
CA ALA A 220 8.21 -20.02 -5.18
C ALA A 220 8.25 -20.88 -3.91
N THR A 221 7.41 -20.56 -2.92
CA THR A 221 7.27 -21.36 -1.70
C THR A 221 6.69 -22.74 -2.00
N THR A 222 5.70 -22.81 -2.89
CA THR A 222 5.10 -24.07 -3.31
C THR A 222 6.06 -24.95 -4.12
N GLU A 223 6.86 -24.36 -5.02
CA GLU A 223 7.94 -25.09 -5.71
C GLU A 223 8.98 -25.63 -4.73
N LEU A 224 9.33 -24.86 -3.70
CA LEU A 224 10.26 -25.31 -2.66
C LEU A 224 9.69 -26.48 -1.84
N LYS A 225 8.40 -26.46 -1.47
CA LYS A 225 7.71 -27.61 -0.85
C LYS A 225 7.76 -28.85 -1.76
N GLY A 226 7.51 -28.65 -3.05
CA GLY A 226 7.60 -29.71 -4.07
C GLY A 226 8.99 -30.33 -4.14
N GLN A 227 10.03 -29.51 -4.17
CA GLN A 227 11.42 -29.98 -4.20
C GLN A 227 11.80 -30.76 -2.93
N ILE A 228 11.38 -30.28 -1.75
CA ILE A 228 11.60 -31.00 -0.49
C ILE A 228 10.95 -32.38 -0.54
N MET A 229 9.69 -32.47 -1.00
CA MET A 229 8.99 -33.75 -1.13
C MET A 229 9.69 -34.71 -2.10
N VAL A 230 10.10 -34.22 -3.28
CA VAL A 230 10.79 -35.05 -4.28
C VAL A 230 12.12 -35.60 -3.73
N GLN A 231 12.94 -34.74 -3.12
CA GLN A 231 14.21 -35.14 -2.51
C GLN A 231 13.99 -36.13 -1.37
N PHE A 232 13.00 -35.87 -0.51
CA PHE A 232 12.59 -36.78 0.55
C PHE A 232 12.22 -38.16 0.01
N SER A 233 11.41 -38.21 -1.04
CA SER A 233 10.96 -39.47 -1.66
C SER A 233 12.12 -40.26 -2.27
N TYR A 234 13.07 -39.60 -2.94
CA TYR A 234 14.28 -40.28 -3.43
C TYR A 234 15.14 -40.83 -2.29
N MET A 235 15.35 -40.05 -1.23
CA MET A 235 16.08 -40.51 -0.04
C MET A 235 15.40 -41.72 0.62
N MET A 236 14.07 -41.71 0.72
CA MET A 236 13.28 -42.80 1.30
C MET A 236 13.36 -44.08 0.47
N LEU A 237 13.18 -43.98 -0.84
CA LEU A 237 13.24 -45.15 -1.72
C LEU A 237 14.65 -45.75 -1.75
N ARG A 238 15.69 -44.91 -1.69
CA ARG A 238 17.07 -45.37 -1.55
C ARG A 238 17.31 -46.06 -0.21
N LEU A 239 16.90 -45.44 0.89
CA LEU A 239 17.01 -46.01 2.24
C LEU A 239 16.35 -47.38 2.31
N TYR A 240 15.22 -47.57 1.62
CA TYR A 240 14.49 -48.82 1.55
C TYR A 240 15.01 -49.83 0.50
N GLY A 241 16.14 -49.55 -0.15
CA GLY A 241 16.75 -50.47 -1.11
C GLY A 241 15.95 -50.64 -2.39
N LYS A 242 15.17 -49.62 -2.81
CA LYS A 242 14.34 -49.66 -4.04
C LYS A 242 15.04 -49.10 -5.28
N GLY A 243 16.26 -48.60 -5.14
CA GLY A 243 17.05 -48.01 -6.23
C GLY A 243 18.08 -47.02 -5.72
N ASN A 244 18.99 -46.59 -6.61
CA ASN A 244 20.06 -45.64 -6.27
C ASN A 244 19.51 -44.19 -6.21
N PHE A 245 18.72 -43.76 -7.19
CA PHE A 245 18.08 -42.43 -7.24
C PHE A 245 19.02 -41.20 -7.17
N THR A 246 20.35 -41.36 -7.13
CA THR A 246 21.28 -40.21 -7.08
C THR A 246 21.15 -39.33 -8.31
N LYS A 247 21.05 -39.91 -9.52
CA LYS A 247 20.95 -39.13 -10.75
C LYS A 247 19.63 -38.39 -10.88
N GLU A 248 18.55 -39.00 -10.43
CA GLU A 248 17.23 -38.40 -10.40
C GLU A 248 17.16 -37.28 -9.36
N ALA A 249 17.79 -37.45 -8.20
CA ALA A 249 17.91 -36.43 -7.17
C ALA A 249 18.77 -35.23 -7.64
N GLU A 250 19.94 -35.48 -8.23
CA GLU A 250 20.80 -34.43 -8.83
C GLU A 250 20.02 -33.66 -9.92
N HIS A 251 19.40 -34.38 -10.85
CA HIS A 251 18.67 -33.76 -11.96
C HIS A 251 17.46 -32.94 -11.50
N SER A 252 16.68 -33.43 -10.52
CA SER A 252 15.56 -32.66 -9.97
C SER A 252 16.02 -31.38 -9.26
N GLN A 253 17.19 -31.41 -8.61
CA GLN A 253 17.80 -30.26 -7.96
C GLN A 253 18.26 -29.19 -8.96
N GLU A 254 18.91 -29.60 -10.05
CA GLU A 254 19.30 -28.69 -11.14
C GLU A 254 18.07 -28.03 -11.77
N ARG A 255 17.05 -28.84 -12.07
CA ARG A 255 15.80 -28.35 -12.67
C ARG A 255 15.07 -27.37 -11.75
N TYR A 256 15.04 -27.62 -10.45
CA TYR A 256 14.50 -26.68 -9.47
C TYR A 256 15.24 -25.33 -9.48
N GLN A 257 16.58 -25.34 -9.53
CA GLN A 257 17.36 -24.11 -9.59
C GLN A 257 17.07 -23.31 -10.87
N GLU A 258 16.97 -23.99 -12.00
CA GLU A 258 16.60 -23.36 -13.28
C GLU A 258 15.23 -22.69 -13.21
N ARG A 259 14.20 -23.42 -12.76
CA ARG A 259 12.83 -22.92 -12.66
C ARG A 259 12.70 -21.75 -11.69
N ASN A 260 13.35 -21.85 -10.53
CA ASN A 260 13.32 -20.81 -9.50
C ASN A 260 14.01 -19.51 -9.97
N ASN A 261 15.17 -19.63 -10.62
CA ASN A 261 15.87 -18.47 -11.20
C ASN A 261 15.05 -17.82 -12.32
N ASN A 262 14.43 -18.64 -13.18
CA ASN A 262 13.57 -18.14 -14.25
C ASN A 262 12.35 -17.41 -13.70
N ALA A 263 11.64 -18.00 -12.73
CA ALA A 263 10.49 -17.40 -12.07
C ALA A 263 10.85 -16.07 -11.39
N ALA A 264 11.99 -16.02 -10.69
CA ALA A 264 12.48 -14.80 -10.05
C ALA A 264 12.77 -13.68 -11.06
N ASN A 265 13.35 -14.00 -12.22
CA ASN A 265 13.63 -13.02 -13.27
C ASN A 265 12.35 -12.49 -13.93
N ILE A 266 11.37 -13.36 -14.18
CA ILE A 266 10.05 -12.98 -14.71
C ILE A 266 9.32 -12.08 -13.70
N ALA A 267 9.30 -12.46 -12.43
CA ALA A 267 8.69 -11.68 -11.37
C ALA A 267 9.34 -10.29 -11.24
N ARG A 268 10.67 -10.21 -11.23
CA ARG A 268 11.40 -8.94 -11.19
C ARG A 268 11.01 -8.03 -12.35
N SER A 269 10.98 -8.58 -13.56
CA SER A 269 10.65 -7.84 -14.79
C SER A 269 9.20 -7.33 -14.79
N ALA A 270 8.27 -8.12 -14.25
CA ALA A 270 6.87 -7.72 -14.11
C ALA A 270 6.71 -6.62 -13.05
N MET A 271 7.34 -6.77 -11.88
CA MET A 271 7.22 -5.82 -10.76
C MET A 271 7.85 -4.44 -11.06
N GLN A 272 8.93 -4.38 -11.85
CA GLN A 272 9.55 -3.13 -12.26
C GLN A 272 8.60 -2.21 -13.06
N LYS A 273 7.58 -2.77 -13.71
CA LYS A 273 6.61 -2.02 -14.52
C LYS A 273 5.35 -1.64 -13.74
N MET A 274 5.34 -1.89 -12.43
CA MET A 274 4.12 -1.84 -11.63
C MET A 274 4.20 -0.80 -10.54
N SER A 275 3.08 -0.07 -10.39
CA SER A 275 2.97 1.00 -9.40
C SER A 275 3.12 0.46 -7.98
N ARG A 276 3.83 1.24 -7.16
CA ARG A 276 3.98 1.04 -5.72
C ARG A 276 2.89 1.77 -4.92
N GLU A 277 2.05 2.57 -5.59
CA GLU A 277 1.00 3.36 -4.97
C GLU A 277 -0.01 2.48 -4.24
N LEU A 278 -0.44 2.98 -3.09
CA LEU A 278 -1.46 2.35 -2.27
C LEU A 278 -2.73 3.20 -2.30
N TRP A 279 -3.81 2.62 -2.82
CA TRP A 279 -5.12 3.26 -2.87
C TRP A 279 -5.96 2.84 -1.66
N LYS A 280 -6.51 3.83 -0.95
CA LYS A 280 -7.45 3.60 0.16
C LYS A 280 -8.81 4.16 -0.22
N CYS A 281 -9.84 3.31 -0.21
CA CYS A 281 -11.18 3.76 -0.60
C CYS A 281 -11.71 4.80 0.38
N ASP A 282 -12.48 5.75 -0.15
CA ASP A 282 -13.28 6.64 0.67
C ASP A 282 -14.28 5.84 1.54
N PRO A 283 -14.48 6.25 2.79
CA PRO A 283 -15.45 5.61 3.66
C PRO A 283 -16.86 5.89 3.13
N LYS A 284 -17.76 4.91 3.26
CA LYS A 284 -19.19 5.07 2.88
C LYS A 284 -19.87 6.26 3.57
N LYS A 285 -19.38 6.64 4.75
CA LYS A 285 -19.88 7.77 5.52
C LYS A 285 -18.70 8.55 6.08
N HIS A 286 -18.64 9.84 5.77
CA HIS A 286 -17.67 10.75 6.33
C HIS A 286 -18.10 11.22 7.73
N ILE A 287 -17.20 11.07 8.70
CA ILE A 287 -17.30 11.49 10.10
C ILE A 287 -16.16 12.49 10.38
N LYS A 288 -16.53 13.66 10.92
CA LYS A 288 -15.58 14.74 11.26
C LYS A 288 -14.67 14.30 12.39
N GLY A 289 -13.37 14.55 12.27
CA GLY A 289 -12.35 14.12 13.24
C GLY A 289 -11.90 12.67 13.11
N GLU A 290 -12.56 11.88 12.25
CA GLU A 290 -12.16 10.50 11.95
C GLU A 290 -11.73 10.32 10.51
N THR A 291 -12.53 10.85 9.56
CA THR A 291 -12.35 10.64 8.11
C THR A 291 -12.13 11.94 7.34
N TYR A 292 -12.48 13.08 7.94
CA TYR A 292 -12.22 14.39 7.37
C TYR A 292 -12.06 15.42 8.48
N GLU A 293 -11.35 16.48 8.17
CA GLU A 293 -11.27 17.69 8.97
C GLU A 293 -11.82 18.87 8.18
N GLU A 294 -12.29 19.88 8.91
CA GLU A 294 -12.86 21.09 8.33
C GLU A 294 -12.02 22.31 8.72
N ILE A 295 -11.58 23.04 7.70
CA ILE A 295 -11.03 24.39 7.82
C ILE A 295 -12.22 25.35 8.03
N THR A 296 -12.38 25.83 9.25
CA THR A 296 -13.56 26.61 9.63
C THR A 296 -13.37 28.08 9.30
N ASN A 297 -14.43 28.71 8.78
CA ASN A 297 -14.52 30.17 8.57
C ASN A 297 -13.31 30.78 7.84
N LEU A 298 -12.76 30.11 6.82
CA LEU A 298 -11.64 30.65 6.04
C LEU A 298 -12.10 31.81 5.14
N LEU A 299 -13.01 31.52 4.21
CA LEU A 299 -13.64 32.48 3.31
C LEU A 299 -15.15 32.28 3.40
N GLN A 300 -15.84 33.25 3.96
CA GLN A 300 -17.29 33.14 4.13
C GLN A 300 -18.01 34.15 3.24
N GLY A 301 -19.10 33.72 2.59
CA GLY A 301 -20.00 34.65 1.91
C GLY A 301 -20.48 35.74 2.87
N TYR A 302 -20.46 36.98 2.41
CA TYR A 302 -20.76 38.17 3.20
C TYR A 302 -21.51 39.19 2.35
N VAL A 303 -22.71 39.55 2.79
CA VAL A 303 -23.55 40.55 2.12
C VAL A 303 -23.26 41.92 2.70
N GLN A 304 -22.91 42.91 1.87
CA GLN A 304 -22.68 44.28 2.33
C GLN A 304 -23.20 45.28 1.28
N ASN A 305 -23.79 46.38 1.73
CA ASN A 305 -24.18 47.45 0.82
C ASN A 305 -22.96 48.22 0.32
N GLU A 306 -23.00 48.64 -0.94
CA GLU A 306 -21.95 49.42 -1.58
C GLU A 306 -21.50 50.64 -0.75
N VAL A 307 -22.45 51.34 -0.12
CA VAL A 307 -22.20 52.52 0.71
C VAL A 307 -21.21 52.26 1.84
N ASP A 308 -21.09 51.01 2.30
CA ASP A 308 -20.23 50.62 3.41
C ASP A 308 -18.92 49.95 2.95
N LEU A 309 -18.71 49.81 1.63
CA LEU A 309 -17.53 49.18 1.01
C LEU A 309 -16.45 50.17 0.59
N ASN A 310 -16.68 51.48 0.76
CA ASN A 310 -15.73 52.55 0.48
C ASN A 310 -15.65 53.58 1.61
N PRO A 311 -14.51 54.27 1.78
CA PRO A 311 -14.31 55.26 2.85
C PRO A 311 -15.19 56.50 2.71
N ASP A 312 -15.57 56.87 1.47
CA ASP A 312 -16.37 58.07 1.21
C ASP A 312 -17.85 57.87 1.56
N GLY A 313 -18.27 56.64 1.82
CA GLY A 313 -19.64 56.29 2.13
C GLY A 313 -20.58 56.57 0.96
N THR A 314 -20.17 56.27 -0.28
CA THR A 314 -20.92 56.56 -1.52
C THR A 314 -21.28 55.30 -2.30
N CYS A 315 -22.12 55.43 -3.34
CA CYS A 315 -22.53 54.30 -4.20
C CYS A 315 -22.24 54.65 -5.66
N ARG A 316 -20.98 55.01 -5.93
CA ARG A 316 -20.55 55.51 -7.24
C ARG A 316 -20.11 54.42 -8.19
N GLU A 317 -19.70 53.29 -7.62
CA GLU A 317 -19.12 52.19 -8.34
C GLU A 317 -20.18 51.10 -8.51
N ASN A 318 -19.76 49.90 -8.85
CA ASN A 318 -20.61 48.72 -8.84
C ASN A 318 -19.95 47.64 -7.98
N CYS A 319 -20.70 46.59 -7.62
CA CYS A 319 -20.16 45.54 -6.75
C CYS A 319 -18.88 44.88 -7.27
N ALA A 320 -18.68 44.77 -8.59
CA ALA A 320 -17.52 44.11 -9.18
C ALA A 320 -16.22 44.93 -9.04
N GLU A 321 -16.31 46.25 -8.87
CA GLU A 321 -15.13 47.10 -8.61
C GLU A 321 -14.49 46.81 -7.24
N TYR A 322 -15.27 46.28 -6.29
CA TYR A 322 -14.81 45.92 -4.95
C TYR A 322 -14.11 44.56 -4.93
N THR A 323 -13.01 44.46 -5.66
CA THR A 323 -12.15 43.26 -5.70
C THR A 323 -11.42 43.04 -4.38
N PHE A 324 -11.03 44.13 -3.69
CA PHE A 324 -10.37 44.12 -2.40
C PHE A 324 -10.70 45.38 -1.59
N THR A 325 -11.39 45.22 -0.47
CA THR A 325 -11.78 46.30 0.44
C THR A 325 -11.95 45.79 1.88
N LYS A 326 -12.57 46.58 2.76
CA LYS A 326 -12.98 46.23 4.12
C LYS A 326 -14.32 46.90 4.44
N SER A 327 -14.92 46.54 5.57
CA SER A 327 -16.09 47.28 6.06
C SER A 327 -15.64 48.67 6.54
N HIS A 328 -16.25 49.73 6.01
CA HIS A 328 -15.97 51.12 6.38
C HIS A 328 -17.02 51.71 7.34
N GLY A 329 -18.15 51.03 7.51
CA GLY A 329 -19.22 51.50 8.38
C GLY A 329 -20.45 50.61 8.32
N CYS A 330 -21.53 51.15 8.89
CA CYS A 330 -22.87 50.57 8.78
C CYS A 330 -23.88 51.70 8.63
N TYR A 331 -24.09 52.12 7.38
CA TYR A 331 -24.94 53.24 7.02
C TYR A 331 -26.33 53.05 7.62
N GLN A 332 -26.78 54.04 8.39
CA GLN A 332 -28.08 54.09 9.06
C GLN A 332 -28.46 52.83 9.85
N ASN A 333 -27.48 52.03 10.32
CA ASN A 333 -27.75 50.78 11.02
C ASN A 333 -28.67 49.82 10.23
N LEU A 334 -28.52 49.76 8.90
CA LEU A 334 -29.27 48.87 8.00
C LEU A 334 -28.87 47.38 8.23
N TYR A 335 -28.93 46.54 7.19
CA TYR A 335 -28.72 45.10 7.31
C TYR A 335 -27.37 44.72 7.95
N CYS A 336 -26.33 45.53 7.75
CA CYS A 336 -25.01 45.37 8.39
C CYS A 336 -25.06 45.21 9.93
N ARG A 337 -26.07 45.77 10.61
CA ARG A 337 -26.26 45.61 12.07
C ARG A 337 -26.98 44.32 12.44
N GLN A 338 -27.69 43.70 11.49
CA GLN A 338 -28.49 42.49 11.70
C GLN A 338 -27.70 41.20 11.45
N GLN A 339 -26.44 41.32 11.03
CA GLN A 339 -25.52 40.21 10.79
C GLN A 339 -24.22 40.41 11.58
N ARG A 340 -23.39 39.36 11.65
CA ARG A 340 -22.03 39.48 12.16
C ARG A 340 -21.22 40.36 11.20
N SER A 341 -20.49 41.35 11.71
CA SER A 341 -19.59 42.15 10.87
C SER A 341 -18.47 41.29 10.28
N CYS A 342 -17.87 41.77 9.19
CA CYS A 342 -16.57 41.28 8.70
C CYS A 342 -15.48 42.22 9.21
N SER A 343 -14.64 41.77 10.15
CA SER A 343 -13.54 42.60 10.67
C SER A 343 -12.24 42.49 9.86
N GLY A 344 -12.22 41.56 8.90
CA GLY A 344 -11.10 41.32 8.00
C GLY A 344 -11.25 42.01 6.65
N LYS A 345 -10.71 41.35 5.62
CA LYS A 345 -10.79 41.81 4.24
C LYS A 345 -12.13 41.37 3.63
N ILE A 346 -12.74 42.25 2.86
CA ILE A 346 -13.88 41.95 2.01
C ILE A 346 -13.36 41.92 0.57
N ILE A 347 -13.58 40.82 -0.12
CA ILE A 347 -12.94 40.57 -1.42
C ILE A 347 -13.92 39.93 -2.39
N ASP A 348 -13.62 40.03 -3.69
CA ASP A 348 -14.37 39.38 -4.77
C ASP A 348 -15.89 39.60 -4.67
N CYS A 349 -16.28 40.87 -4.53
CA CYS A 349 -17.68 41.27 -4.46
C CYS A 349 -18.38 41.12 -5.82
N GLN A 350 -19.63 40.65 -5.79
CA GLN A 350 -20.45 40.42 -6.97
C GLN A 350 -21.87 40.93 -6.75
N PHE A 351 -22.46 41.44 -7.82
CA PHE A 351 -23.88 41.79 -7.86
C PHE A 351 -24.69 40.63 -8.43
N PHE A 352 -25.80 40.29 -7.77
CA PHE A 352 -26.73 39.25 -8.24
C PHE A 352 -28.12 39.82 -8.52
N ASP A 353 -28.67 40.58 -7.58
CA ASP A 353 -29.97 41.25 -7.70
C ASP A 353 -30.08 42.38 -6.68
N SER A 354 -31.00 43.32 -6.89
CA SER A 354 -31.25 44.45 -6.01
C SER A 354 -31.94 44.05 -4.70
N ASP A 355 -32.85 43.07 -4.77
CA ASP A 355 -33.67 42.65 -3.64
C ASP A 355 -33.38 41.18 -3.29
N MET A 356 -33.30 40.91 -1.98
CA MET A 356 -33.06 39.55 -1.49
C MET A 356 -33.69 39.28 -0.12
N TRP A 357 -33.97 38.00 0.16
CA TRP A 357 -34.38 37.48 1.45
C TRP A 357 -33.25 36.64 2.04
N ILE A 358 -32.75 37.04 3.19
CA ILE A 358 -31.61 36.39 3.85
C ILE A 358 -32.10 35.61 5.07
N CYS A 359 -31.71 34.34 5.13
CA CYS A 359 -31.85 33.52 6.33
C CYS A 359 -30.50 33.43 7.06
N ASN A 360 -30.37 34.20 8.14
CA ASN A 360 -29.18 34.18 8.98
C ASN A 360 -29.02 32.82 9.67
N ALA A 361 -27.81 32.26 9.62
CA ALA A 361 -27.50 31.03 10.31
C ALA A 361 -27.38 31.24 11.82
N ASN A 362 -27.44 30.14 12.58
CA ASN A 362 -27.10 30.17 13.99
C ASN A 362 -25.63 30.59 14.16
N PRO A 363 -25.28 31.63 14.96
CA PRO A 363 -23.89 32.03 15.18
C PRO A 363 -22.96 30.91 15.65
N LEU A 364 -23.50 29.89 16.30
CA LEU A 364 -22.77 28.71 16.77
C LEU A 364 -22.55 27.65 15.69
N SER A 365 -23.24 27.72 14.54
CA SER A 365 -23.06 26.75 13.44
C SER A 365 -21.78 27.00 12.65
N GLY A 366 -21.11 28.13 12.87
CA GLY A 366 -19.97 28.59 12.08
C GLY A 366 -20.36 29.29 10.77
N ARG A 367 -21.55 29.02 10.22
CA ARG A 367 -22.03 29.63 8.97
C ARG A 367 -22.54 31.06 9.20
N ARG A 368 -22.51 31.90 8.16
CA ARG A 368 -23.15 33.23 8.16
C ARG A 368 -24.63 33.15 7.78
N TYR A 369 -24.96 32.35 6.78
CA TYR A 369 -26.32 32.21 6.24
C TYR A 369 -26.68 30.74 6.02
N GLU A 370 -27.95 30.38 6.24
CA GLU A 370 -28.51 29.09 5.79
C GLU A 370 -28.82 29.15 4.29
N TYR A 371 -29.45 30.24 3.86
CA TYR A 371 -29.64 30.58 2.46
C TYR A 371 -29.81 32.10 2.24
N ILE A 372 -29.62 32.51 0.99
CA ILE A 372 -29.98 33.83 0.44
C ILE A 372 -30.81 33.58 -0.81
N GLU A 373 -31.99 34.17 -0.88
CA GLU A 373 -32.88 34.12 -2.05
C GLU A 373 -32.96 35.50 -2.69
N TYR A 374 -32.68 35.59 -3.98
CA TYR A 374 -32.78 36.82 -4.77
C TYR A 374 -34.14 36.90 -5.47
N GLU A 375 -34.58 38.12 -5.80
CA GLU A 375 -35.87 38.36 -6.46
C GLU A 375 -36.01 37.68 -7.82
N ASN A 376 -34.93 37.58 -8.61
CA ASN A 376 -34.88 36.78 -9.82
C ASN A 376 -35.04 35.25 -9.63
N GLY A 377 -35.24 34.78 -8.40
CA GLY A 377 -35.45 33.37 -8.06
C GLY A 377 -34.17 32.58 -7.81
N ARG A 378 -32.98 33.20 -7.95
CA ARG A 378 -31.71 32.55 -7.60
C ARG A 378 -31.62 32.35 -6.10
N VAL A 379 -31.22 31.14 -5.67
CA VAL A 379 -31.00 30.82 -4.25
C VAL A 379 -29.58 30.33 -4.03
N LEU A 380 -28.87 30.94 -3.09
CA LEU A 380 -27.60 30.45 -2.57
C LEU A 380 -27.86 29.69 -1.26
N GLY A 381 -27.37 28.45 -1.14
CA GLY A 381 -27.62 27.61 0.03
C GLY A 381 -28.86 26.72 -0.10
N ARG A 382 -29.38 26.21 1.02
CA ARG A 382 -30.53 25.29 1.03
C ARG A 382 -31.72 25.95 1.70
N LYS A 383 -32.77 26.26 0.93
CA LYS A 383 -34.01 26.87 1.42
C LYS A 383 -34.90 25.83 2.11
N GLN A 384 -34.60 25.52 3.37
CA GLN A 384 -35.37 24.57 4.20
C GLN A 384 -35.87 25.26 5.47
N GLY A 385 -36.89 26.11 5.34
CA GLY A 385 -37.38 26.95 6.45
C GLY A 385 -36.31 27.91 6.99
N CYS A 386 -36.70 28.88 7.81
CA CYS A 386 -35.73 29.74 8.49
C CYS A 386 -36.13 29.92 9.95
N SER A 387 -35.44 29.22 10.84
CA SER A 387 -35.77 29.19 12.28
C SER A 387 -35.66 30.56 12.95
N ARG A 388 -34.79 31.43 12.43
CA ARG A 388 -34.56 32.79 12.94
C ARG A 388 -35.37 33.87 12.21
N GLY A 389 -36.25 33.47 11.29
CA GLY A 389 -36.95 34.37 10.38
C GLY A 389 -36.07 34.86 9.23
N THR A 390 -36.72 35.24 8.14
CA THR A 390 -36.06 35.83 6.97
C THR A 390 -36.06 37.35 7.07
N THR A 391 -34.95 37.96 6.69
CA THR A 391 -34.81 39.41 6.58
C THR A 391 -34.87 39.79 5.11
N LYS A 392 -35.83 40.64 4.71
CA LYS A 392 -35.82 41.26 3.38
C LYS A 392 -34.79 42.40 3.37
N VAL A 393 -33.98 42.45 2.33
CA VAL A 393 -32.91 43.42 2.14
C VAL A 393 -33.05 44.01 0.74
N ASP A 394 -33.33 45.30 0.68
CA ASP A 394 -33.67 46.01 -0.55
C ASP A 394 -32.58 47.04 -0.88
N SER A 395 -32.15 47.06 -2.14
CA SER A 395 -31.28 48.13 -2.65
C SER A 395 -32.07 49.43 -2.78
N TRP A 396 -31.38 50.57 -2.73
CA TRP A 396 -32.06 51.86 -2.60
C TRP A 396 -31.35 52.96 -3.38
N TRP A 397 -32.10 54.00 -3.74
CA TRP A 397 -31.57 55.16 -4.43
C TRP A 397 -31.15 56.24 -3.45
N ARG A 398 -29.89 56.67 -3.55
CA ARG A 398 -29.39 57.87 -2.88
C ARG A 398 -29.48 59.04 -3.85
N TRP A 399 -30.47 59.89 -3.61
CA TRP A 399 -30.84 60.97 -4.54
C TRP A 399 -31.24 60.38 -5.90
N LEU A 400 -31.25 61.17 -6.97
CA LEU A 400 -31.76 60.72 -8.30
C LEU A 400 -30.76 59.90 -9.12
N PHE A 401 -29.48 59.79 -8.74
CA PHE A 401 -28.42 59.29 -9.63
C PHE A 401 -27.58 58.14 -9.10
N TRP A 402 -27.65 57.82 -7.80
CA TRP A 402 -26.80 56.78 -7.21
C TRP A 402 -27.66 55.65 -6.67
N HIS A 403 -27.49 54.44 -7.21
CA HIS A 403 -28.18 53.25 -6.76
C HIS A 403 -27.25 52.44 -5.85
N CYS A 404 -27.60 52.35 -4.57
CA CYS A 404 -26.82 51.65 -3.56
C CYS A 404 -27.22 50.17 -3.51
N SER A 405 -26.51 49.36 -4.28
CA SER A 405 -26.75 47.92 -4.35
C SER A 405 -26.16 47.15 -3.17
N TYR A 406 -26.81 46.04 -2.80
CA TYR A 406 -26.20 45.04 -1.92
C TYR A 406 -25.32 44.08 -2.73
N CYS A 407 -24.07 43.94 -2.30
CA CYS A 407 -23.06 43.08 -2.91
C CYS A 407 -22.90 41.80 -2.09
N PHE A 408 -22.73 40.67 -2.77
CA PHE A 408 -22.30 39.44 -2.15
C PHE A 408 -20.79 39.29 -2.35
N CYS A 409 -20.04 39.27 -1.27
CA CYS A 409 -18.58 39.23 -1.26
C CYS A 409 -18.08 38.03 -0.46
N LEU A 410 -16.78 37.85 -0.42
CA LEU A 410 -16.11 36.94 0.53
C LEU A 410 -15.51 37.75 1.68
N CYS A 411 -15.76 37.31 2.91
CA CYS A 411 -15.11 37.81 4.11
C CYS A 411 -13.95 36.89 4.47
N ASP A 412 -12.74 37.45 4.43
CA ASP A 412 -11.51 36.82 4.90
C ASP A 412 -11.10 37.46 6.23
N GLU A 413 -11.57 36.85 7.33
CA GLU A 413 -11.34 37.36 8.69
C GLU A 413 -10.71 36.32 9.61
N GLN A 414 -9.69 36.75 10.34
CA GLN A 414 -9.14 35.97 11.43
C GLN A 414 -10.01 36.15 12.67
N GLY A 415 -10.16 35.09 13.45
CA GLY A 415 -10.90 35.16 14.70
C GLY A 415 -10.93 33.82 15.44
N PRO A 416 -11.55 33.75 16.62
CA PRO A 416 -11.61 32.53 17.43
C PRO A 416 -12.28 31.34 16.73
N MET A 417 -13.17 31.62 15.78
CA MET A 417 -13.94 30.62 15.03
C MET A 417 -13.32 30.25 13.68
N SER A 418 -12.15 30.79 13.34
CA SER A 418 -11.47 30.51 12.07
C SER A 418 -10.24 29.65 12.30
N ASP A 419 -10.35 28.36 12.04
CA ASP A 419 -9.25 27.39 12.14
C ASP A 419 -8.59 27.27 10.77
N ARG A 420 -7.64 28.17 10.52
CA ARG A 420 -7.02 28.42 9.21
C ARG A 420 -5.51 28.20 9.20
N TYR A 421 -5.02 27.42 10.17
CA TYR A 421 -3.60 27.25 10.41
C TYR A 421 -3.17 25.85 9.97
N PHE A 422 -2.04 25.75 9.27
CA PHE A 422 -1.43 24.49 8.88
C PHE A 422 -0.08 24.36 9.56
N ASN A 423 0.19 23.22 10.17
CA ASN A 423 1.48 22.94 10.78
C ASN A 423 2.58 22.87 9.71
N MET A 424 3.75 23.43 9.99
CA MET A 424 4.93 23.34 9.11
C MET A 424 6.08 22.55 9.74
N ARG A 425 5.92 22.10 10.99
CA ARG A 425 6.93 21.29 11.68
C ARG A 425 6.96 19.86 11.15
N SER A 426 8.15 19.29 11.04
CA SER A 426 8.34 17.92 10.59
C SER A 426 7.79 16.89 11.56
N SER A 427 7.12 15.88 11.04
CA SER A 427 6.75 14.66 11.76
C SER A 427 7.69 13.53 11.38
N ILE A 428 8.54 13.07 12.31
CA ILE A 428 9.55 12.02 12.07
C ILE A 428 9.21 10.79 12.91
N SER A 429 9.33 9.58 12.37
CA SER A 429 9.16 8.32 13.09
C SER A 429 10.26 8.12 14.14
N ASP A 430 10.04 7.18 15.05
CA ASP A 430 11.05 6.76 16.02
C ASP A 430 12.10 5.85 15.37
N ILE A 431 13.04 6.49 14.67
CA ILE A 431 14.10 5.81 13.91
C ILE A 431 15.05 5.04 14.84
N ASP A 432 15.29 5.56 16.05
CA ASP A 432 16.17 4.92 17.05
C ASP A 432 15.63 3.55 17.48
N ASN A 433 14.31 3.37 17.46
CA ASN A 433 13.63 2.10 17.70
C ASN A 433 13.22 1.38 16.39
N ASN A 434 13.91 1.66 15.29
CA ASN A 434 13.72 1.02 13.98
C ASN A 434 12.26 1.10 13.47
N LYS A 435 11.56 2.21 13.77
CA LYS A 435 10.20 2.45 13.27
C LYS A 435 10.23 3.28 11.99
N VAL A 436 9.36 2.90 11.05
CA VAL A 436 9.16 3.60 9.77
C VAL A 436 7.76 4.20 9.68
N VAL A 437 7.54 5.11 8.73
CA VAL A 437 6.20 5.66 8.46
C VAL A 437 5.34 4.61 7.75
N THR A 438 4.13 4.39 8.25
CA THR A 438 3.20 3.38 7.73
C THR A 438 1.87 3.97 7.27
N GLY A 439 1.65 5.26 7.51
CA GLY A 439 0.41 5.95 7.16
C GLY A 439 0.46 7.44 7.47
N LEU A 440 -0.44 8.18 6.83
CA LEU A 440 -0.60 9.62 6.98
C LEU A 440 -2.07 9.97 7.16
N ARG A 441 -2.36 11.01 7.95
CA ARG A 441 -3.69 11.61 8.05
C ARG A 441 -3.61 13.07 8.46
N PHE A 442 -4.63 13.83 8.10
CA PHE A 442 -4.86 15.15 8.70
C PHE A 442 -5.57 15.02 10.04
N VAL A 443 -5.11 15.77 11.03
CA VAL A 443 -5.81 15.96 12.31
C VAL A 443 -5.84 17.44 12.66
N LYS A 444 -6.94 17.90 13.26
CA LYS A 444 -6.99 19.26 13.79
C LYS A 444 -6.72 19.26 15.29
N HIS A 445 -5.62 19.89 15.71
CA HIS A 445 -5.27 20.04 17.12
C HIS A 445 -4.84 21.49 17.40
N ASN A 446 -5.31 22.06 18.52
CA ASN A 446 -5.07 23.47 18.84
C ASN A 446 -5.39 24.46 17.70
N ARG A 447 -6.43 24.14 16.92
CA ARG A 447 -6.90 24.91 15.74
C ARG A 447 -5.94 24.88 14.54
N ILE A 448 -4.89 24.08 14.61
CA ILE A 448 -3.91 23.88 13.55
C ILE A 448 -4.20 22.52 12.91
N ILE A 449 -4.19 22.46 11.58
CA ILE A 449 -4.23 21.22 10.81
C ILE A 449 -2.81 20.66 10.78
N HIS A 450 -2.64 19.44 11.26
CA HIS A 450 -1.37 18.72 11.29
C HIS A 450 -1.41 17.54 10.34
N LEU A 451 -0.31 17.31 9.62
CA LEU A 451 -0.03 16.03 8.98
C LEU A 451 0.54 15.06 10.02
N GLN A 452 -0.30 14.15 10.50
CA GLN A 452 0.07 13.15 11.50
C GLN A 452 0.53 11.86 10.82
N ILE A 453 1.67 11.34 11.27
CA ILE A 453 2.21 10.05 10.80
C ILE A 453 1.75 8.90 11.70
N GLN A 454 1.52 7.75 11.08
CA GLN A 454 1.51 6.46 11.74
C GLN A 454 2.90 5.83 11.63
N GLN A 455 3.36 5.18 12.69
CA GLN A 455 4.65 4.51 12.73
C GLN A 455 4.53 3.07 13.21
N GLY A 456 5.45 2.20 12.79
CA GLY A 456 5.58 0.82 13.25
C GLY A 456 6.99 0.29 13.04
N GLU A 457 7.40 -0.66 13.87
CA GLU A 457 8.72 -1.30 13.81
C GLU A 457 8.88 -2.10 12.50
N LEU A 458 10.00 -1.87 11.81
CA LEU A 458 10.38 -2.57 10.59
C LEU A 458 11.10 -3.88 10.93
N LEU A 459 10.46 -5.01 10.65
CA LEU A 459 11.04 -6.33 10.79
C LEU A 459 11.78 -6.75 9.50
N PRO A 460 12.60 -7.83 9.55
CA PRO A 460 13.21 -8.39 8.36
C PRO A 460 12.21 -8.68 7.24
N ARG A 461 12.67 -8.52 5.99
CA ARG A 461 11.86 -8.69 4.76
C ARG A 461 10.70 -7.68 4.67
N MET A 462 10.94 -6.44 5.10
CA MET A 462 10.03 -5.30 4.98
C MET A 462 8.65 -5.50 5.62
N ILE A 463 8.52 -6.35 6.65
CA ILE A 463 7.24 -6.43 7.39
C ILE A 463 7.19 -5.32 8.43
N ILE A 464 6.00 -4.77 8.62
CA ILE A 464 5.70 -3.94 9.79
C ILE A 464 5.15 -4.81 10.93
N ASN A 465 5.73 -4.68 12.12
CA ASN A 465 5.20 -5.31 13.31
C ASN A 465 3.85 -4.67 13.71
N ALA A 466 2.75 -5.35 13.39
CA ALA A 466 1.39 -4.84 13.62
C ALA A 466 1.10 -4.47 15.08
N SER A 467 1.77 -5.11 16.04
CA SER A 467 1.60 -4.83 17.47
C SER A 467 2.19 -3.49 17.91
N THR A 468 3.09 -2.92 17.10
CA THR A 468 3.80 -1.65 17.37
C THR A 468 3.21 -0.46 16.60
N LEU A 469 2.17 -0.71 15.79
CA LEU A 469 1.50 0.31 14.99
C LEU A 469 0.81 1.34 15.88
N GLU A 470 1.22 2.59 15.77
CA GLU A 470 0.65 3.69 16.53
C GLU A 470 0.64 5.00 15.73
N TRP A 471 -0.34 5.85 16.01
CA TRP A 471 -0.32 7.23 15.50
C TRP A 471 0.56 8.06 16.42
N LYS A 472 1.64 8.62 15.88
CA LYS A 472 2.54 9.47 16.66
C LYS A 472 1.78 10.74 17.08
N PRO A 473 1.71 11.10 18.37
CA PRO A 473 1.05 12.32 18.81
C PRO A 473 1.60 13.56 18.09
N VAL A 474 0.72 14.45 17.67
CA VAL A 474 1.12 15.75 17.11
C VAL A 474 1.60 16.67 18.23
N GLU A 475 2.41 17.66 17.89
CA GLU A 475 2.93 18.60 18.87
C GLU A 475 1.81 19.45 19.48
N ASP A 476 1.87 19.64 20.81
CA ASP A 476 0.87 20.39 21.58
C ASP A 476 1.24 21.87 21.73
N TYR A 477 1.45 22.55 20.60
CA TYR A 477 1.66 24.01 20.58
C TYR A 477 0.43 24.75 20.07
N LYS A 478 0.32 26.03 20.45
CA LYS A 478 -0.70 26.95 19.98
C LYS A 478 -0.04 28.10 19.22
N ILE A 479 -0.78 28.67 18.27
CA ILE A 479 -0.35 29.87 17.51
C ILE A 479 -0.07 31.09 18.41
N THR A 480 -0.54 31.08 19.66
CA THR A 480 -0.36 32.17 20.64
C THR A 480 0.83 31.93 21.58
N ASP A 481 1.49 30.78 21.49
CA ASP A 481 2.59 30.46 22.40
C ASP A 481 3.84 31.28 22.07
N ARG A 482 4.71 31.44 23.07
CA ARG A 482 5.96 32.19 22.90
C ARG A 482 6.90 31.44 21.94
N LYS A 483 7.57 32.19 21.05
CA LYS A 483 8.52 31.66 20.06
C LYS A 483 7.90 30.70 19.05
N ILE A 484 6.61 30.86 18.76
CA ILE A 484 5.91 30.22 17.66
C ILE A 484 5.61 31.29 16.60
N PHE A 485 6.01 31.06 15.36
CA PHE A 485 5.97 32.06 14.30
C PHE A 485 5.26 31.55 13.03
N ASN A 486 4.42 32.42 12.46
CA ASN A 486 3.79 32.20 11.16
C ASN A 486 4.85 32.18 10.04
N GLY A 487 4.78 31.20 9.14
CA GLY A 487 5.76 30.96 8.08
C GLY A 487 7.01 30.20 8.54
N GLN A 488 7.08 29.78 9.82
CA GLN A 488 8.14 28.93 10.34
C GLN A 488 7.57 27.68 11.02
N ASP A 489 6.70 27.85 12.01
CA ASP A 489 6.10 26.74 12.76
C ASP A 489 4.74 26.34 12.19
N TYR A 490 3.98 27.33 11.70
CA TYR A 490 2.68 27.14 11.08
C TYR A 490 2.47 28.15 9.95
N HIS A 491 1.62 27.83 9.00
CA HIS A 491 1.15 28.74 7.95
C HIS A 491 -0.27 29.21 8.25
N THR A 492 -0.56 30.49 8.03
CA THR A 492 -1.92 31.06 8.15
C THR A 492 -2.53 31.23 6.76
N MET A 493 -3.60 30.49 6.50
CA MET A 493 -4.34 30.63 5.25
C MET A 493 -5.07 31.98 5.15
N SER A 494 -5.10 32.51 3.94
CA SER A 494 -5.80 33.74 3.55
C SER A 494 -6.30 33.56 2.12
N TRP A 495 -7.10 34.49 1.60
CA TRP A 495 -7.46 34.48 0.18
C TRP A 495 -6.23 34.28 -0.70
N GLU A 496 -5.18 35.07 -0.53
CA GLU A 496 -4.02 35.01 -1.40
C GLU A 496 -3.20 33.72 -1.20
N LYS A 497 -3.23 33.12 0.00
CA LYS A 497 -2.38 32.00 0.42
C LYS A 497 -3.20 30.81 0.93
N ARG A 498 -4.05 30.24 0.06
CA ARG A 498 -4.98 29.14 0.39
C ARG A 498 -4.72 27.81 -0.32
N ARG A 499 -3.65 27.71 -1.09
CA ARG A 499 -3.29 26.47 -1.81
C ARG A 499 -2.46 25.59 -0.89
N VAL A 500 -2.75 24.30 -0.91
CA VAL A 500 -1.95 23.25 -0.29
C VAL A 500 -1.52 22.35 -1.43
N ASP A 501 -0.22 22.14 -1.56
CA ASP A 501 0.36 21.22 -2.52
C ASP A 501 0.89 20.02 -1.75
N LEU A 502 0.58 18.81 -2.22
CA LEU A 502 1.03 17.57 -1.61
C LEU A 502 1.85 16.84 -2.66
N ASP A 503 3.17 16.86 -2.46
CA ASP A 503 4.11 16.18 -3.35
C ASP A 503 4.23 14.69 -3.01
N ASP A 504 4.47 13.89 -4.04
CA ASP A 504 4.83 12.49 -3.90
C ASP A 504 6.30 12.38 -3.48
N LEU A 505 6.53 11.69 -2.36
CA LEU A 505 7.87 11.37 -1.89
C LEU A 505 8.16 9.91 -2.20
N GLU A 506 9.16 9.67 -3.05
CA GLU A 506 9.68 8.34 -3.32
C GLU A 506 11.09 8.21 -2.73
N ALA A 507 11.28 7.19 -1.89
CA ALA A 507 12.60 6.83 -1.41
C ALA A 507 13.38 6.07 -2.51
N ASP A 508 14.68 6.35 -2.59
CA ASP A 508 15.62 5.61 -3.42
C ASP A 508 15.66 4.12 -3.01
N GLU A 509 16.18 3.29 -3.91
CA GLU A 509 16.35 1.87 -3.64
C GLU A 509 17.18 1.64 -2.37
N GLY A 510 16.72 0.73 -1.51
CA GLY A 510 17.36 0.46 -0.21
C GLY A 510 17.03 1.46 0.90
N HIS A 511 16.23 2.49 0.63
CA HIS A 511 15.82 3.49 1.61
C HIS A 511 14.31 3.40 1.91
N VAL A 512 13.91 3.97 3.05
CA VAL A 512 12.53 4.03 3.51
C VAL A 512 12.22 5.43 4.02
N LEU A 513 10.96 5.85 3.90
CA LEU A 513 10.52 7.14 4.42
C LEU A 513 10.32 7.05 5.94
N THR A 514 10.94 7.98 6.65
CA THR A 514 10.88 8.09 8.11
C THR A 514 10.22 9.39 8.58
N GLY A 515 9.74 10.23 7.68
CA GLY A 515 9.01 11.43 8.10
C GLY A 515 8.40 12.21 6.96
N SER A 516 7.68 13.26 7.32
CA SER A 516 7.09 14.24 6.41
C SER A 516 7.25 15.65 6.98
N ILE A 517 7.26 16.64 6.10
CA ILE A 517 7.27 18.06 6.46
C ILE A 517 6.47 18.84 5.42
N ASP A 518 5.62 19.76 5.90
CA ASP A 518 4.91 20.69 5.03
C ASP A 518 5.79 21.93 4.82
N ILE A 519 6.22 22.15 3.57
CA ILE A 519 7.07 23.29 3.21
C ILE A 519 6.22 24.37 2.55
N TYR A 520 6.29 25.58 3.08
CA TYR A 520 5.67 26.74 2.44
C TYR A 520 6.60 27.28 1.34
N GLN A 521 6.18 27.19 0.08
CA GLN A 521 6.80 27.93 -1.03
C GLN A 521 6.01 29.22 -1.29
N SER A 522 6.73 30.35 -1.34
CA SER A 522 6.19 31.71 -1.42
C SER A 522 5.73 32.10 -2.82
#